data_AF-A0A7W1K7Y2-F1
#
_entry.id   AF-A0A7W1K7Y2-F1
#
_cell.length_a   1.000
_cell.length_b   1.000
_cell.length_c   1.000
_cell.angle_alpha   90.00
_cell.angle_beta   90.00
_cell.angle_gamma   90.00
#
_symmetry.space_group_name_H-M   'P 1'
#
loop_
_entity.id
_entity.type
_entity.pdbx_description
1 polymer ?
#
loop_
_entity_poly.entity_id
_entity_poly.type
_entity_poly.pdbx_seq_one_letter_code
_entity_poly.pdbx_strand_id
1 'polypeptide(L)'
;RDAVAVSIAAHGLNAHVVIDGEAPRTVVQIAEPPGAQGLVARSLVQQELAKRGVLFNGNNFICLAHSDEDLDQAADAYDAALARLADGLSDGARGVAALLEGPPVSPAFRPVG
;
A
#
# COMPACT_ATOMS: atom_id res chain seq x y z
N ARG A 1 8.90 6.75 -7.31
CA ARG A 1 9.18 5.29 -7.42
C ARG A 1 10.27 4.90 -6.44
N ASP A 2 11.45 5.52 -6.57
CA ASP A 2 12.66 5.12 -5.85
C ASP A 2 12.50 5.18 -4.33
N ALA A 3 11.95 6.27 -3.78
CA ALA A 3 11.71 6.38 -2.33
C ALA A 3 10.82 5.24 -1.79
N VAL A 4 9.75 4.88 -2.51
CA VAL A 4 8.87 3.76 -2.13
C VAL A 4 9.62 2.43 -2.23
N ALA A 5 10.43 2.21 -3.27
CA ALA A 5 11.25 0.99 -3.41
C ALA A 5 12.28 0.85 -2.29
N VAL A 6 12.92 1.95 -1.89
CA VAL A 6 13.85 1.99 -0.74
C VAL A 6 13.12 1.62 0.54
N SER A 7 11.93 2.18 0.77
CA SER A 7 11.13 1.85 1.96
C SER A 7 10.66 0.38 1.98
N ILE A 8 10.21 -0.17 0.84
CA ILE A 8 9.88 -1.60 0.72
C ILE A 8 11.06 -2.47 1.16
N ALA A 9 12.27 -2.14 0.72
CA ALA A 9 13.47 -2.88 1.11
C ALA A 9 13.84 -2.68 2.59
N ALA A 10 13.75 -1.45 3.11
CA ALA A 10 14.07 -1.11 4.49
C ALA A 10 13.18 -1.87 5.49
N HIS A 11 11.90 -2.08 5.17
CA HIS A 11 10.95 -2.83 6.00
C HIS A 11 10.89 -4.33 5.68
N GLY A 12 11.79 -4.85 4.83
CA GLY A 12 11.86 -6.28 4.50
C GLY A 12 10.69 -6.82 3.67
N LEU A 13 9.98 -5.96 2.94
CA LEU A 13 8.73 -6.28 2.25
C LEU A 13 8.89 -6.68 0.77
N ASN A 14 10.11 -6.90 0.29
CA ASN A 14 10.36 -7.23 -1.13
C ASN A 14 9.60 -8.48 -1.63
N ALA A 15 9.22 -9.40 -0.74
CA ALA A 15 8.42 -10.58 -1.08
C ALA A 15 6.90 -10.31 -1.11
N HIS A 16 6.46 -9.16 -0.62
CA HIS A 16 5.05 -8.80 -0.42
C HIS A 16 4.61 -7.59 -1.23
N VAL A 17 5.50 -6.63 -1.47
CA VAL A 17 5.18 -5.37 -2.13
C VAL A 17 6.15 -5.14 -3.28
N VAL A 18 5.60 -4.81 -4.44
CA VAL A 18 6.36 -4.42 -5.63
C VAL A 18 5.83 -3.10 -6.13
N ILE A 19 6.73 -2.17 -6.44
CA ILE A 19 6.41 -0.95 -7.20
C ILE A 19 7.10 -0.99 -8.55
N ASP A 20 6.34 -0.77 -9.62
CA ASP A 20 6.83 -0.80 -10.99
C ASP A 20 6.22 0.32 -11.85
N GLY A 21 6.75 0.52 -13.05
CA GLY A 21 6.40 1.60 -13.98
C GLY A 21 7.29 2.83 -13.81
N GLU A 22 6.94 3.89 -14.52
CA GLU A 22 7.67 5.16 -14.54
C GLU A 22 6.72 6.35 -14.51
N ALA A 23 7.22 7.53 -14.16
CA ALA A 23 6.41 8.75 -14.24
C ALA A 23 5.79 8.90 -15.65
N PRO A 24 4.50 9.26 -15.75
CA PRO A 24 3.62 9.73 -14.66
C PRO A 24 2.87 8.64 -13.89
N ARG A 25 3.02 7.34 -14.23
CA ARG A 25 2.23 6.25 -13.63
C ARG A 25 3.09 5.13 -13.09
N THR A 26 3.01 4.92 -11.78
CA THR A 26 3.53 3.72 -11.12
C THR A 26 2.39 2.85 -10.60
N VAL A 27 2.64 1.54 -10.54
CA VAL A 27 1.72 0.53 -10.00
C VAL A 27 2.35 -0.06 -8.75
N VAL A 28 1.56 -0.20 -7.69
CA VAL A 28 1.98 -0.84 -6.45
C VAL A 28 1.15 -2.10 -6.26
N GLN A 29 1.81 -3.25 -6.35
CA GLN A 29 1.23 -4.56 -6.13
C GLN A 29 1.52 -4.98 -4.68
N ILE A 30 0.48 -5.41 -3.97
CA ILE A 30 0.57 -5.88 -2.59
C ILE A 30 -0.01 -7.29 -2.57
N ALA A 31 0.83 -8.26 -2.24
CA ALA A 31 0.43 -9.65 -2.08
C ALA A 31 -0.25 -9.84 -0.72
N GLU A 32 -1.39 -10.53 -0.74
CA GLU A 32 -2.08 -10.90 0.49
C GLU A 32 -1.33 -12.04 1.20
N PRO A 33 -1.18 -11.98 2.54
CA PRO A 33 -0.52 -13.04 3.29
C PRO A 33 -1.33 -14.36 3.22
N PRO A 34 -0.66 -15.52 3.34
CA PRO A 34 -1.35 -16.81 3.38
C PRO A 34 -2.45 -16.83 4.45
N GLY A 35 -3.63 -17.33 4.08
CA GLY A 35 -4.79 -17.41 4.98
C GLY A 35 -5.58 -16.11 5.13
N ALA A 36 -5.23 -15.05 4.40
CA ALA A 36 -6.03 -13.82 4.34
C ALA A 36 -7.46 -14.07 3.83
N GLN A 37 -8.43 -13.46 4.51
CA GLN A 37 -9.83 -13.41 4.07
C GLN A 37 -10.12 -12.01 3.50
N GLY A 38 -10.09 -11.88 2.17
CA GLY A 38 -10.23 -10.59 1.48
C GLY A 38 -8.89 -9.89 1.24
N LEU A 39 -8.95 -8.59 0.94
CA LEU A 39 -7.79 -7.77 0.56
C LEU A 39 -7.20 -7.03 1.77
N VAL A 40 -6.82 -7.74 2.83
CA VAL A 40 -6.46 -7.13 4.12
C VAL A 40 -5.16 -6.33 4.08
N ALA A 41 -4.11 -6.84 3.41
CA ALA A 41 -2.84 -6.15 3.28
C ALA A 41 -2.97 -4.90 2.41
N ARG A 42 -3.67 -5.02 1.26
CA ARG A 42 -3.98 -3.86 0.42
C ARG A 42 -4.81 -2.82 1.18
N SER A 43 -5.81 -3.26 1.95
CA SER A 43 -6.66 -2.36 2.73
C SER A 43 -5.86 -1.62 3.79
N LEU A 44 -4.92 -2.30 4.47
CA LEU A 44 -4.11 -1.68 5.51
C LEU A 44 -3.22 -0.59 4.94
N VAL A 45 -2.52 -0.87 3.83
CA VAL A 45 -1.69 0.16 3.16
C VAL A 45 -2.55 1.32 2.69
N GLN A 46 -3.71 1.06 2.07
CA GLN A 46 -4.62 2.11 1.63
C GLN A 46 -5.15 2.95 2.80
N GLN A 47 -5.50 2.33 3.93
CA GLN A 47 -5.92 3.01 5.15
C GLN A 47 -4.82 3.92 5.69
N GLU A 48 -3.60 3.41 5.82
CA GLU A 48 -2.50 4.17 6.41
C GLU A 48 -2.04 5.33 5.53
N LEU A 49 -2.13 5.19 4.21
CA LEU A 49 -1.95 6.30 3.26
C LEU A 49 -3.08 7.34 3.42
N ALA A 50 -4.33 6.90 3.50
CA ALA A 50 -5.48 7.80 3.66
C ALA A 50 -5.42 8.60 4.97
N LYS A 51 -5.00 7.98 6.09
CA LYS A 51 -4.78 8.68 7.37
C LYS A 51 -3.75 9.81 7.27
N ARG A 52 -2.89 9.78 6.25
CA ARG A 52 -1.83 10.77 5.97
C ARG A 52 -2.14 11.66 4.77
N GLY A 53 -3.40 11.68 4.33
CA GLY A 53 -3.87 12.54 3.26
C GLY A 53 -3.55 12.06 1.84
N VAL A 54 -3.05 10.84 1.68
CA VAL A 54 -2.69 10.28 0.37
C VAL A 54 -3.77 9.29 -0.09
N LEU A 55 -4.50 9.65 -1.15
CA LEU A 55 -5.50 8.78 -1.74
C LEU A 55 -4.83 7.79 -2.71
N PHE A 56 -5.05 6.50 -2.48
CA PHE A 56 -4.38 5.43 -3.20
C PHE A 56 -5.37 4.34 -3.62
N ASN A 57 -5.22 3.84 -4.84
CA ASN A 57 -6.07 2.77 -5.39
C ASN A 57 -5.28 1.61 -6.01
N GLY A 58 -3.99 1.47 -5.71
CA GLY A 58 -3.08 0.52 -6.38
C GLY A 58 -2.16 1.17 -7.41
N ASN A 59 -2.36 2.45 -7.71
CA ASN A 59 -1.56 3.21 -8.67
C ASN A 59 -1.24 4.58 -8.09
N ASN A 60 -0.13 5.18 -8.53
CA ASN A 60 0.14 6.60 -8.36
C ASN A 60 0.08 7.28 -9.72
N PHE A 61 -0.57 8.44 -9.79
CA PHE A 61 -0.71 9.26 -10.99
C PHE A 61 -0.12 10.64 -10.72
N ILE A 62 1.17 10.80 -11.02
CA ILE A 62 1.88 12.07 -10.86
C ILE A 62 1.53 12.97 -12.05
N CYS A 63 1.34 14.25 -11.79
CA CYS A 63 1.05 15.25 -12.82
C CYS A 63 1.70 16.57 -12.46
N LEU A 64 1.70 17.54 -13.40
CA LEU A 64 2.35 18.85 -13.23
C LEU A 64 1.81 19.70 -12.06
N ALA A 65 0.65 19.33 -11.49
CA ALA A 65 0.13 20.00 -10.31
C ALA A 65 0.77 19.53 -9.00
N HIS A 66 1.43 18.36 -9.00
CA HIS A 66 2.16 17.88 -7.83
C HIS A 66 3.52 18.57 -7.76
N SER A 67 3.80 19.15 -6.60
CA SER A 67 5.08 19.72 -6.21
C SER A 67 6.00 18.65 -5.63
N ASP A 68 7.27 19.00 -5.42
CA ASP A 68 8.21 18.13 -4.70
C ASP A 68 7.73 17.84 -3.27
N GLU A 69 7.07 18.81 -2.61
CA GLU A 69 6.48 18.63 -1.28
C GLU A 69 5.36 17.57 -1.29
N ASP A 70 4.53 17.53 -2.34
CA ASP A 70 3.51 16.48 -2.48
C ASP A 70 4.16 15.10 -2.68
N LEU A 71 5.28 15.03 -3.39
CA LEU A 71 6.03 13.80 -3.59
C LEU A 71 6.69 13.31 -2.29
N ASP A 72 7.26 14.22 -1.52
CA ASP A 72 7.86 13.93 -0.21
C ASP A 72 6.80 13.47 0.79
N GLN A 73 5.65 14.17 0.87
CA GLN A 73 4.52 13.74 1.70
C GLN A 73 4.04 12.33 1.31
N ALA A 74 3.95 12.04 0.01
CA ALA A 74 3.59 10.71 -0.45
C ALA A 74 4.63 9.65 -0.06
N ALA A 75 5.92 9.95 -0.18
CA ALA A 75 7.00 9.05 0.21
C ALA A 75 6.96 8.73 1.71
N ASP A 76 6.78 9.74 2.57
CA ASP A 76 6.66 9.56 4.02
C ASP A 76 5.42 8.75 4.40
N ALA A 77 4.30 8.99 3.70
CA ALA A 77 3.08 8.22 3.90
C ALA A 77 3.27 6.74 3.53
N TYR A 78 3.94 6.45 2.42
CA TYR A 78 4.30 5.08 2.04
C TYR A 78 5.20 4.44 3.09
N ASP A 79 6.21 5.14 3.58
CA ASP A 79 7.12 4.58 4.57
C ASP A 79 6.39 4.16 5.85
N ALA A 80 5.55 5.04 6.38
CA ALA A 80 4.77 4.74 7.56
C ALA A 80 3.74 3.62 7.33
N ALA A 81 3.12 3.56 6.15
CA ALA A 81 2.18 2.49 5.78
C ALA A 81 2.88 1.13 5.63
N LEU A 82 4.08 1.11 5.06
CA LEU A 82 4.90 -0.09 4.87
C LEU A 82 5.45 -0.59 6.20
N ALA A 83 5.91 0.29 7.09
CA ALA A 83 6.25 -0.07 8.47
C ALA A 83 5.07 -0.77 9.16
N ARG A 84 3.85 -0.21 9.02
CA ARG A 84 2.65 -0.78 9.63
C ARG A 84 2.25 -2.13 9.04
N LEU A 85 2.44 -2.32 7.74
CA LEU A 85 2.25 -3.61 7.08
C LEU A 85 3.27 -4.64 7.58
N ALA A 86 4.54 -4.27 7.73
CA ALA A 86 5.58 -5.14 8.26
C ALA A 86 5.26 -5.59 9.70
N ASP A 87 4.82 -4.67 10.56
CA ASP A 87 4.34 -5.00 11.91
C ASP A 87 3.23 -6.05 11.85
N GLY A 88 2.20 -5.82 11.04
CA GLY A 88 1.05 -6.73 10.93
C GLY A 88 1.44 -8.11 10.38
N LEU A 89 2.37 -8.16 9.42
CA LEU A 89 2.83 -9.42 8.82
C LEU A 89 3.64 -10.29 9.78
N SER A 90 4.18 -9.74 10.88
CA SER A 90 4.87 -10.53 11.91
C SER A 90 3.95 -11.60 12.54
N ASP A 91 2.64 -11.34 12.58
CA ASP A 91 1.58 -12.26 13.05
C ASP A 91 0.73 -12.81 11.88
N GLY A 92 1.23 -12.70 10.65
CA GLY A 92 0.57 -13.17 9.43
C GLY A 92 -0.76 -12.45 9.14
N ALA A 93 -1.67 -13.15 8.44
CA ALA A 93 -2.94 -12.55 7.99
C ALA A 93 -3.80 -12.00 9.15
N ARG A 94 -3.77 -12.65 10.31
CA ARG A 94 -4.50 -12.19 11.50
C ARG A 94 -3.93 -10.89 12.05
N GLY A 95 -2.60 -10.76 12.08
CA GLY A 95 -1.93 -9.54 12.51
C GLY A 95 -2.34 -8.36 11.64
N VAL A 96 -2.21 -8.51 10.31
CA VAL A 96 -2.64 -7.48 9.35
C VAL A 96 -4.11 -7.11 9.53
N ALA A 97 -5.01 -8.09 9.65
CA ALA A 97 -6.43 -7.83 9.84
C ALA A 97 -6.74 -7.11 11.16
N ALA A 98 -6.00 -7.38 12.24
CA ALA A 98 -6.17 -6.73 13.53
C ALA A 98 -5.80 -5.23 13.52
N LEU A 99 -5.05 -4.78 12.52
CA LEU A 99 -4.67 -3.37 12.35
C LEU A 99 -5.67 -2.56 11.51
N LEU A 100 -6.66 -3.21 10.90
CA LEU A 100 -7.69 -2.55 10.10
C LEU A 100 -8.73 -1.84 10.99
N GLU A 101 -9.09 -0.65 10.57
CA GLU A 101 -10.18 0.15 11.12
C GLU A 101 -11.38 0.08 10.16
N GLY A 102 -12.07 -1.08 10.19
CA GLY A 102 -13.23 -1.35 9.35
C GLY A 102 -13.06 -2.57 8.45
N PRO A 103 -14.07 -2.88 7.60
CA PRO A 103 -13.98 -4.00 6.69
C PRO A 103 -12.93 -3.75 5.59
N PRO A 104 -12.23 -4.79 5.12
CA PRO A 104 -11.30 -4.64 4.00
C PRO A 104 -12.04 -4.24 2.73
N VAL A 105 -11.32 -3.56 1.83
CA VAL A 105 -11.82 -3.21 0.50
C VAL A 105 -12.14 -4.49 -0.28
N SER A 106 -13.20 -4.43 -1.08
CA SER A 106 -13.62 -5.52 -1.96
C SER A 106 -13.42 -5.16 -3.43
N PRO A 107 -13.27 -6.14 -4.33
CA PRO A 107 -13.31 -5.89 -5.77
C PRO A 107 -14.55 -5.08 -6.17
N ALA A 108 -14.36 -4.03 -6.97
CA ALA A 108 -15.46 -3.18 -7.43
C ALA A 108 -16.38 -3.90 -8.43
N PHE A 109 -15.83 -4.82 -9.21
CA PHE A 109 -16.59 -5.64 -10.15
C PHE A 109 -16.97 -6.97 -9.52
N ARG A 110 -18.22 -7.35 -9.68
CA ARG A 110 -18.69 -8.69 -9.34
C ARG A 110 -18.24 -9.66 -10.44
N PRO A 111 -17.93 -10.93 -10.11
CA PRO A 111 -17.72 -11.95 -11.13
C PRO A 111 -18.97 -12.03 -12.02
N VAL A 112 -18.77 -11.97 -13.34
CA VAL A 112 -19.81 -12.39 -14.28
C VAL A 112 -19.73 -13.90 -14.40
N GLY A 113 -20.82 -14.58 -14.05
CA GLY A 113 -21.00 -16.02 -14.27
C GLY A 113 -21.48 -16.31 -15.67
#